data_AF-A0A1G6VQB3-F1
#
_entry.id   AF-A0A1G6VQB3-F1
#
_cell.length_a   1.000
_cell.length_b   1.000
_cell.length_c   1.000
_cell.angle_alpha   90.00
_cell.angle_beta   90.00
_cell.angle_gamma   90.00
#
_symmetry.space_group_name_H-M   'P 1'
#
loop_
_entity.id
_entity.type
_entity.pdbx_description
1 polymer ?
#
loop_
_entity_poly.entity_id
_entity_poly.type
_entity_poly.pdbx_seq_one_letter_code
_entity_poly.pdbx_strand_id
1 'polypeptide(L)'
;MTTAAPGRRRDYDRLRRTGMRAADAYREATAGTRPVEYRDGPGDAITLALDNPALSRLVITATAELTDDDDLREFGEFTHADAADTVPVRIAGRTAHFRSTYPLAQRRADLSRLGYARGQAHDLALHQIREDAHLHSTLKARYVRVEVRKAGVLLGDAGIETWLREDEDPRVAMAAVIADHGLFDDALAEARRALPLLIEALSA
;
A
#
# COMPACT_ATOMS: atom_id res chain seq x y z
N MET A 1 7.01 8.20 -19.85
CA MET A 1 7.40 7.96 -18.44
C MET A 1 6.65 8.95 -17.58
N THR A 2 5.53 8.52 -17.03
CA THR A 2 4.69 9.33 -16.15
C THR A 2 4.38 8.42 -14.97
N THR A 3 5.23 8.49 -13.93
CA THR A 3 5.01 7.86 -12.64
C THR A 3 3.84 8.56 -11.97
N ALA A 4 2.63 8.08 -12.27
CA ALA A 4 1.42 8.47 -11.55
C ALA A 4 1.56 7.95 -10.11
N ALA A 5 1.60 8.85 -9.14
CA ALA A 5 1.64 8.47 -7.72
C ALA A 5 0.44 7.56 -7.39
N PRO A 6 0.67 6.41 -6.74
CA PRO A 6 -0.31 5.35 -6.58
C PRO A 6 -1.42 5.80 -5.63
N GLY A 7 -2.67 5.46 -5.90
CA GLY A 7 -3.84 6.09 -5.24
C GLY A 7 -3.80 6.08 -3.70
N ARG A 8 -3.25 5.02 -3.07
CA ARG A 8 -3.09 4.93 -1.61
C ARG A 8 -2.06 5.92 -1.07
N ARG A 9 -0.94 6.13 -1.76
CA ARG A 9 0.05 7.17 -1.44
C ARG A 9 -0.54 8.56 -1.64
N ARG A 10 -1.31 8.78 -2.72
CA ARG A 10 -1.98 10.07 -2.97
C ARG A 10 -3.05 10.38 -1.92
N ASP A 11 -3.85 9.40 -1.54
CA ASP A 11 -4.91 9.56 -0.54
C ASP A 11 -4.33 9.67 0.87
N TYR A 12 -3.32 8.87 1.20
CA TYR A 12 -2.49 9.07 2.38
C TYR A 12 -1.93 10.49 2.40
N ASP A 13 -1.23 10.95 1.36
CA ASP A 13 -0.68 12.30 1.26
C ASP A 13 -1.75 13.38 1.43
N ARG A 14 -2.92 13.20 0.81
CA ARG A 14 -4.07 14.12 0.96
C ARG A 14 -4.53 14.18 2.41
N LEU A 15 -4.70 13.04 3.09
CA LEU A 15 -5.10 12.94 4.48
C LEU A 15 -4.02 13.49 5.43
N ARG A 16 -2.74 13.27 5.13
CA ARG A 16 -1.63 13.86 5.89
C ARG A 16 -1.61 15.38 5.79
N ARG A 17 -1.94 15.95 4.62
CA ARG A 17 -2.06 17.40 4.42
C ARG A 17 -3.21 18.03 5.22
N THR A 18 -4.23 17.27 5.61
CA THR A 18 -5.30 17.78 6.52
C THR A 18 -4.90 17.72 8.00
N GLY A 19 -3.69 17.24 8.32
CA GLY A 19 -3.20 17.08 9.68
C GLY A 19 -3.60 15.75 10.33
N MET A 20 -4.18 14.82 9.56
CA MET A 20 -4.49 13.47 10.04
C MET A 20 -3.22 12.71 10.42
N ARG A 21 -3.28 11.88 11.47
CA ARG A 21 -2.14 11.07 11.93
C ARG A 21 -1.75 10.05 10.87
N ALA A 22 -0.47 9.66 10.77
CA ALA A 22 -0.04 8.75 9.71
C ALA A 22 -0.72 7.37 9.80
N ALA A 23 -0.82 6.78 10.99
CA ALA A 23 -1.54 5.53 11.19
C ALA A 23 -3.03 5.61 10.83
N ASP A 24 -3.71 6.73 11.16
CA ASP A 24 -5.12 6.93 10.83
C ASP A 24 -5.30 7.24 9.33
N ALA A 25 -4.41 8.04 8.74
CA ALA A 25 -4.39 8.32 7.31
C ALA A 25 -4.13 7.05 6.49
N TYR A 26 -3.23 6.17 6.96
CA TYR A 26 -2.99 4.87 6.35
C TYR A 26 -4.22 3.97 6.49
N ARG A 27 -4.82 3.89 7.69
CA ARG A 27 -6.05 3.10 7.93
C ARG A 27 -7.20 3.59 7.06
N GLU A 28 -7.40 4.90 6.94
CA GLU A 28 -8.47 5.49 6.15
C GLU A 28 -8.20 5.40 4.64
N ALA A 29 -6.94 5.54 4.21
CA ALA A 29 -6.54 5.27 2.82
C ALA A 29 -6.67 3.79 2.42
N THR A 30 -6.82 2.88 3.40
CA THR A 30 -6.98 1.42 3.18
C THR A 30 -8.35 0.89 3.61
N ALA A 31 -9.21 1.73 4.19
CA ALA A 31 -10.55 1.36 4.64
C ALA A 31 -11.57 1.72 3.57
N GLY A 32 -11.71 0.90 2.52
CA GLY A 32 -12.53 1.32 1.38
C GLY A 32 -13.21 0.28 0.53
N THR A 33 -12.72 -0.95 0.42
CA THR A 33 -13.27 -1.86 -0.58
C THR A 33 -13.67 -3.21 -0.03
N ARG A 34 -14.80 -3.72 -0.56
CA ARG A 34 -15.16 -5.13 -0.40
C ARG A 34 -14.03 -5.95 -1.02
N PRO A 35 -13.45 -6.91 -0.27
CA PRO A 35 -12.39 -7.75 -0.81
C PRO A 35 -12.93 -8.46 -2.07
N VAL A 36 -12.15 -8.44 -3.14
CA VAL A 36 -12.45 -9.25 -4.33
C VAL A 36 -12.44 -10.71 -3.90
N GLU A 37 -13.43 -11.50 -4.31
CA GLU A 37 -13.37 -12.93 -4.07
C GLU A 37 -12.22 -13.55 -4.87
N TYR A 38 -11.42 -14.38 -4.22
CA TYR A 38 -10.27 -15.02 -4.83
C TYR A 38 -10.10 -16.46 -4.35
N ARG A 39 -9.28 -17.21 -5.09
CA ARG A 39 -8.79 -18.54 -4.73
C ARG A 39 -7.27 -18.51 -4.65
N ASP A 40 -6.71 -19.36 -3.82
CA ASP A 40 -5.27 -19.52 -3.72
C ASP A 40 -4.68 -19.97 -5.07
N GLY A 41 -3.66 -19.25 -5.52
CA GLY A 41 -2.80 -19.62 -6.64
C GLY A 41 -1.51 -20.28 -6.16
N PRO A 42 -0.57 -20.55 -7.08
CA PRO A 42 0.76 -21.02 -6.71
C PRO A 42 1.56 -19.91 -5.99
N GLY A 43 2.21 -20.26 -4.88
CA GLY A 43 2.98 -19.30 -4.07
C GLY A 43 2.07 -18.30 -3.36
N ASP A 44 2.43 -17.02 -3.41
CA ASP A 44 1.64 -15.90 -2.85
C ASP A 44 0.65 -15.31 -3.85
N ALA A 45 0.49 -15.93 -5.03
CA ALA A 45 -0.44 -15.47 -6.04
C ALA A 45 -1.90 -15.77 -5.65
N ILE A 46 -2.82 -14.93 -6.12
CA ILE A 46 -4.26 -15.19 -6.03
C ILE A 46 -4.88 -15.27 -7.42
N THR A 47 -5.90 -16.11 -7.57
CA THR A 47 -6.75 -16.14 -8.78
C THR A 47 -8.09 -15.51 -8.46
N LEU A 48 -8.47 -14.46 -9.18
CA LEU A 48 -9.74 -13.76 -8.93
C LEU A 48 -10.92 -14.64 -9.36
N ALA A 49 -11.92 -14.76 -8.49
CA ALA A 49 -13.15 -15.47 -8.80
C ALA A 49 -14.01 -14.63 -9.75
N LEU A 50 -14.53 -15.28 -10.79
CA LEU A 50 -15.34 -14.64 -11.81
C LEU A 50 -16.75 -15.19 -11.78
N ASP A 51 -17.68 -14.37 -11.31
CA ASP A 51 -19.11 -14.70 -11.34
C ASP A 51 -19.72 -14.51 -12.73
N ASN A 52 -19.03 -13.79 -13.62
CA ASN A 52 -19.50 -13.52 -14.96
C ASN A 52 -19.17 -14.70 -15.91
N PRO A 53 -20.18 -15.43 -16.44
CA PRO A 53 -19.97 -16.56 -17.34
C PRO A 53 -19.19 -16.17 -18.61
N ALA A 54 -19.33 -14.92 -19.08
CA ALA A 54 -18.61 -14.43 -20.25
C ALA A 54 -17.08 -14.32 -20.03
N LEU A 55 -16.66 -14.18 -18.76
CA LEU A 55 -15.26 -14.08 -18.37
C LEU A 55 -14.70 -15.41 -17.83
N SER A 56 -15.55 -16.42 -17.62
CA SER A 56 -15.17 -17.73 -17.04
C SER A 56 -14.06 -18.49 -17.77
N ARG A 57 -13.76 -18.12 -19.03
CA ARG A 57 -12.66 -18.69 -19.83
C ARG A 57 -11.34 -17.93 -19.70
N LEU A 58 -11.32 -16.85 -18.94
CA LEU A 58 -10.11 -16.09 -18.63
C LEU A 58 -9.52 -16.61 -17.33
N VAL A 59 -8.19 -16.60 -17.26
CA VAL A 59 -7.44 -16.82 -16.02
C VAL A 59 -6.94 -15.45 -15.60
N ILE A 60 -7.38 -15.00 -14.42
CA ILE A 60 -7.03 -13.68 -13.91
C ILE A 60 -6.26 -13.87 -12.61
N THR A 61 -4.95 -13.66 -12.70
CA THR A 61 -4.00 -13.91 -11.61
C THR A 61 -3.44 -12.60 -11.12
N ALA A 62 -3.28 -12.47 -9.81
CA ALA A 62 -2.56 -11.35 -9.22
C ALA A 62 -1.35 -11.83 -8.43
N THR A 63 -0.27 -11.06 -8.52
CA THR A 63 1.00 -11.28 -7.82
C THR A 63 1.45 -10.01 -7.12
N ALA A 64 2.23 -10.16 -6.05
CA ALA A 64 2.87 -9.06 -5.34
C ALA A 64 4.37 -9.33 -5.20
N GLU A 65 5.19 -8.51 -5.87
CA GLU A 65 6.65 -8.66 -5.88
C GLU A 65 7.29 -7.57 -5.01
N LEU A 66 8.38 -7.89 -4.31
CA LEU A 66 9.15 -6.88 -3.58
C LEU A 66 9.78 -5.92 -4.57
N THR A 67 9.77 -4.62 -4.24
CA THR A 67 10.50 -3.60 -4.99
C THR A 67 11.64 -3.06 -4.15
N ASP A 68 12.66 -2.49 -4.81
CA ASP A 68 13.77 -1.83 -4.14
C ASP A 68 13.40 -0.43 -3.59
N ASP A 69 12.20 0.05 -3.90
CA ASP A 69 11.71 1.39 -3.54
C ASP A 69 11.09 1.43 -2.14
N ASP A 70 11.90 1.21 -1.11
CA ASP A 70 11.53 1.43 0.29
C ASP A 70 11.54 2.93 0.66
N ASP A 71 11.07 3.84 -0.22
CA ASP A 71 10.95 5.28 0.10
C ASP A 71 9.80 5.56 1.09
N LEU A 72 9.99 5.07 2.32
CA LEU A 72 9.15 5.27 3.51
C LEU A 72 9.51 6.57 4.26
N ARG A 73 10.26 7.47 3.62
CA ARG A 73 10.69 8.76 4.20
C ARG A 73 9.53 9.66 4.63
N GLU A 74 8.33 9.40 4.15
CA GLU A 74 7.11 10.07 4.59
C GLU A 74 6.74 9.79 6.06
N PHE A 75 7.17 8.66 6.62
CA PHE A 75 7.01 8.33 8.03
C PHE A 75 8.15 8.88 8.88
N GLY A 76 9.38 8.80 8.36
CA GLY A 76 10.59 9.23 9.03
C GLY A 76 11.79 8.41 8.60
N GLU A 77 12.84 8.44 9.42
CA GLU A 77 14.05 7.65 9.20
C GLU A 77 14.55 7.02 10.50
N PHE A 78 15.09 5.81 10.38
CA PHE A 78 15.85 5.18 11.46
C PHE A 78 17.27 5.68 11.47
N THR A 79 17.76 6.03 12.65
CA THR A 79 19.12 6.47 12.89
C THR A 79 19.75 5.63 14.00
N HIS A 80 21.09 5.56 13.99
CA HIS A 80 21.86 4.86 15.02
C HIS A 80 22.25 5.77 16.20
N ALA A 81 21.97 7.06 16.12
CA ALA A 81 22.42 8.06 17.08
C ALA A 81 21.23 8.60 17.89
N ASP A 82 21.43 8.66 19.20
CA ASP A 82 20.55 9.40 20.09
C ASP A 82 20.70 10.90 19.81
N ALA A 83 19.68 11.48 19.16
CA ALA A 83 19.63 12.89 18.85
C ALA A 83 18.38 13.53 19.46
N ALA A 84 18.43 14.83 19.74
CA ALA A 84 17.39 15.56 20.44
C ALA A 84 16.01 15.54 19.75
N ASP A 85 15.98 15.22 18.45
CA ASP A 85 14.79 15.13 17.60
C ASP A 85 14.35 13.69 17.30
N THR A 86 15.00 12.70 17.91
CA THR A 86 14.68 11.28 17.74
C THR A 86 13.90 10.72 18.93
N VAL A 87 13.13 9.66 18.69
CA VAL A 87 12.44 8.90 19.75
C VAL A 87 13.01 7.48 19.77
N PRO A 88 13.44 6.97 20.95
CA PRO A 88 13.88 5.59 21.05
C PRO A 88 12.70 4.64 20.88
N VAL A 89 12.88 3.64 20.04
CA VAL A 89 11.90 2.60 19.71
C VAL A 89 12.56 1.23 19.73
N ARG A 90 11.82 0.21 20.15
CA ARG A 90 12.29 -1.18 20.15
C ARG A 90 11.79 -1.89 18.90
N ILE A 91 12.72 -2.41 18.10
CA ILE A 91 12.44 -3.14 16.86
C ILE A 91 13.24 -4.43 16.90
N ALA A 92 12.58 -5.57 16.72
CA ALA A 92 13.20 -6.91 16.76
C ALA A 92 14.13 -7.11 17.98
N GLY A 93 13.74 -6.59 19.14
CA GLY A 93 14.51 -6.69 20.39
C GLY A 93 15.70 -5.73 20.53
N ARG A 94 15.96 -4.84 19.56
CA ARG A 94 17.03 -3.84 19.60
C ARG A 94 16.43 -2.43 19.75
N THR A 95 17.15 -1.54 20.45
CA THR A 95 16.80 -0.12 20.48
C THR A 95 17.32 0.54 19.20
N ALA A 96 16.44 1.20 18.48
CA ALA A 96 16.74 2.10 17.38
C ALA A 96 16.21 3.51 17.71
N HIS A 97 16.74 4.52 17.05
CA HIS A 97 16.26 5.90 17.18
C HIS A 97 15.49 6.26 15.92
N PHE A 98 14.27 6.77 16.07
CA PHE A 98 13.42 7.14 14.93
C PHE A 98 13.25 8.66 14.89
N ARG A 99 13.63 9.25 13.76
CA ARG A 99 13.36 10.65 13.44
C ARG A 99 12.10 10.70 12.59
N SER A 100 10.99 11.10 13.19
CA SER A 100 9.73 11.29 12.47
C SER A 100 9.79 12.53 11.58
N THR A 101 9.21 12.44 10.38
CA THR A 101 9.05 13.55 9.43
C THR A 101 8.33 14.76 10.04
N TYR A 102 7.47 14.51 11.03
CA TYR A 102 6.86 15.53 11.87
C TYR A 102 7.44 15.44 13.30
N PRO A 103 8.35 16.35 13.70
CA PRO A 103 9.07 16.26 14.96
C PRO A 103 8.14 16.29 16.19
N LEU A 104 8.61 15.70 17.29
CA LEU A 104 7.89 15.63 18.57
C LEU A 104 7.41 17.01 19.05
N ALA A 105 8.26 18.03 18.92
CA ALA A 105 7.93 19.40 19.32
C ALA A 105 6.75 19.97 18.52
N GLN A 106 6.70 19.70 17.21
CA GLN A 106 5.62 20.13 16.34
C GLN A 106 4.31 19.41 16.69
N ARG A 107 4.32 18.07 16.77
CA ARG A 107 3.12 17.29 17.13
C ARG A 107 2.55 17.69 18.48
N ARG A 108 3.42 17.91 19.48
CA ARG A 108 3.01 18.42 20.78
C ARG A 108 2.36 19.79 20.69
N ALA A 109 2.90 20.70 19.87
CA ALA A 109 2.33 22.02 19.67
C ALA A 109 0.96 21.93 18.99
N ASP A 110 0.81 21.07 18.00
CA ASP A 110 -0.45 20.84 17.29
C ASP A 110 -1.52 20.27 18.24
N LEU A 111 -1.18 19.26 19.05
CA LEU A 111 -2.06 18.74 20.10
C LEU A 111 -2.40 19.79 21.16
N SER A 112 -1.45 20.63 21.55
CA SER A 112 -1.73 21.72 22.50
C SER A 112 -2.73 22.72 21.92
N ARG A 113 -2.67 23.02 20.61
CA ARG A 113 -3.66 23.88 19.92
C ARG A 113 -5.06 23.26 19.90
N LEU A 114 -5.15 21.93 19.94
CA LEU A 114 -6.42 21.19 20.06
C LEU A 114 -6.96 21.13 21.51
N GLY A 115 -6.31 21.80 22.46
CA GLY A 115 -6.77 21.91 23.85
C GLY A 115 -6.25 20.81 24.80
N TYR A 116 -5.35 19.93 24.34
CA TYR A 116 -4.72 18.94 25.20
C TYR A 116 -3.77 19.60 26.20
N ALA A 117 -3.80 19.15 27.47
CA ALA A 117 -2.85 19.60 28.47
C ALA A 117 -1.40 19.23 28.08
N ARG A 118 -0.42 20.04 28.47
CA ARG A 118 0.99 19.90 28.03
C ARG A 118 1.57 18.49 28.21
N GLY A 119 1.31 17.84 29.35
CA GLY A 119 1.77 16.48 29.62
C GLY A 119 1.10 15.46 28.69
N GLN A 120 -0.23 15.51 28.60
CA GLN A 120 -1.02 14.64 27.72
C GLN A 120 -0.65 14.82 26.24
N ALA A 121 -0.44 16.05 25.80
CA ALA A 121 0.00 16.36 24.43
C ALA A 121 1.40 15.77 24.14
N HIS A 122 2.28 15.72 25.14
CA HIS A 122 3.60 15.10 24.99
C HIS A 122 3.50 13.57 24.88
N ASP A 123 2.76 12.94 25.78
CA ASP A 123 2.61 11.47 25.79
C ASP A 123 1.95 10.97 24.51
N LEU A 124 0.91 11.66 24.06
CA LEU A 124 0.21 11.33 22.83
C LEU A 124 1.08 11.56 21.58
N ALA A 125 1.86 12.64 21.54
CA ALA A 125 2.81 12.87 20.44
C ALA A 125 3.91 11.79 20.39
N LEU A 126 4.44 11.36 21.55
CA LEU A 126 5.38 10.25 21.63
C LEU A 126 4.77 8.95 21.16
N HIS A 127 3.54 8.66 21.58
CA HIS A 127 2.82 7.47 21.15
C HIS A 127 2.66 7.44 19.62
N GLN A 128 2.22 8.54 19.02
CA GLN A 128 2.08 8.65 17.56
C GLN A 128 3.40 8.44 16.82
N ILE A 129 4.53 8.97 17.32
CA ILE A 129 5.83 8.75 16.68
C ILE A 129 6.25 7.27 16.76
N ARG A 130 5.91 6.59 17.86
CA ARG A 130 6.19 5.15 18.00
C ARG A 130 5.33 4.31 17.07
N GLU A 131 4.06 4.69 16.86
CA GLU A 131 3.19 4.07 15.86
C GLU A 131 3.76 4.23 14.45
N ASP A 132 4.22 5.43 14.10
CA ASP A 132 4.82 5.71 12.79
C ASP A 132 6.13 4.92 12.59
N ALA A 133 6.96 4.84 13.62
CA ALA A 133 8.17 4.02 13.60
C ALA A 133 7.85 2.52 13.43
N HIS A 134 6.83 2.03 14.14
CA HIS A 134 6.38 0.65 14.01
C HIS A 134 5.88 0.37 12.60
N LEU A 135 5.03 1.26 12.06
CA LEU A 135 4.52 1.14 10.70
C LEU A 135 5.67 1.13 9.67
N HIS A 136 6.62 2.07 9.77
CA HIS A 136 7.82 2.08 8.93
C HIS A 136 8.60 0.77 9.02
N SER A 137 8.71 0.15 10.21
CA SER A 137 9.43 -1.12 10.36
C SER A 137 8.73 -2.33 9.75
N THR A 138 7.41 -2.24 9.57
CA THR A 138 6.57 -3.34 9.07
C THR A 138 6.19 -3.22 7.60
N LEU A 139 6.27 -2.02 7.01
CA LEU A 139 5.92 -1.82 5.61
C LEU A 139 7.05 -2.28 4.68
N LYS A 140 6.67 -2.93 3.58
CA LYS A 140 7.54 -3.27 2.47
C LYS A 140 6.94 -2.74 1.18
N ALA A 141 7.76 -2.08 0.38
CA ALA A 141 7.36 -1.68 -0.95
C ALA A 141 7.19 -2.90 -1.86
N ARG A 142 6.03 -2.96 -2.52
CA ARG A 142 5.64 -4.06 -3.40
C ARG A 142 5.00 -3.54 -4.67
N TYR A 143 5.25 -4.24 -5.77
CA TYR A 143 4.49 -4.07 -7.00
C TYR A 143 3.39 -5.13 -7.05
N VAL A 144 2.14 -4.69 -6.99
CA VAL A 144 0.97 -5.55 -7.17
C VAL A 144 0.57 -5.51 -8.63
N ARG A 145 0.55 -6.68 -9.28
CA ARG A 145 0.19 -6.83 -10.69
C ARG A 145 -1.00 -7.77 -10.83
N VAL A 146 -1.95 -7.42 -11.69
CA VAL A 146 -3.06 -8.25 -12.15
C VAL A 146 -2.84 -8.55 -13.62
N GLU A 147 -2.88 -9.82 -13.99
CA GLU A 147 -2.75 -10.28 -15.37
C GLU A 147 -4.02 -11.00 -15.82
N VAL A 148 -4.51 -10.65 -17.00
CA VAL A 148 -5.63 -11.32 -17.67
C VAL A 148 -5.07 -12.19 -18.79
N ARG A 149 -5.19 -13.50 -18.62
CA ARG A 149 -4.70 -14.49 -19.58
C ARG A 149 -5.84 -15.31 -20.18
N LYS A 150 -5.64 -15.78 -21.41
CA LYS A 150 -6.51 -16.78 -22.06
C LYS A 150 -5.65 -17.80 -22.78
N ALA A 151 -5.84 -19.08 -22.47
CA ALA A 151 -5.06 -20.18 -23.06
C ALA A 151 -3.53 -19.94 -22.99
N GLY A 152 -3.04 -19.35 -21.90
CA GLY A 152 -1.62 -19.03 -21.70
C GLY A 152 -1.14 -17.72 -22.33
N VAL A 153 -1.95 -17.06 -23.15
CA VAL A 153 -1.63 -15.76 -23.76
C VAL A 153 -2.03 -14.63 -22.82
N LEU A 154 -1.09 -13.71 -22.53
CA LEU A 154 -1.38 -12.47 -21.82
C LEU A 154 -2.17 -11.53 -22.73
N LEU A 155 -3.36 -11.13 -22.30
CA LEU A 155 -4.24 -10.25 -23.05
C LEU A 155 -4.20 -8.82 -22.50
N GLY A 156 -4.02 -8.65 -21.20
CA GLY A 156 -3.89 -7.34 -20.56
C GLY A 156 -3.33 -7.47 -19.15
N ASP A 157 -2.76 -6.39 -18.64
CA ASP A 157 -2.23 -6.30 -17.30
C ASP A 157 -2.38 -4.91 -16.70
N ALA A 158 -2.49 -4.87 -15.38
CA ALA A 158 -2.46 -3.61 -14.65
C ALA A 158 -1.69 -3.83 -13.37
N GLY A 159 -0.93 -2.82 -12.95
CA GLY A 159 -0.19 -2.94 -11.71
C GLY A 159 0.21 -1.61 -11.12
N ILE A 160 0.52 -1.64 -9.84
CA ILE A 160 0.78 -0.47 -9.02
C ILE A 160 1.81 -0.78 -7.96
N GLU A 161 2.69 0.18 -7.71
CA GLU A 161 3.57 0.18 -6.54
C GLU A 161 2.78 0.61 -5.31
N THR A 162 2.91 -0.13 -4.21
CA THR A 162 2.22 0.15 -2.96
C THR A 162 3.04 -0.37 -1.77
N TRP A 163 2.60 -0.05 -0.56
CA TRP A 163 3.20 -0.58 0.66
C TRP A 163 2.26 -1.61 1.29
N LEU A 164 2.78 -2.83 1.45
CA LEU A 164 2.09 -3.90 2.17
C LEU A 164 2.78 -4.13 3.51
N ARG A 165 1.99 -4.45 4.52
CA ARG A 165 2.52 -4.82 5.82
C ARG A 165 3.07 -6.24 5.77
N GLU A 166 4.27 -6.43 6.31
CA GLU A 166 4.94 -7.73 6.39
C GLU A 166 4.27 -8.69 7.38
N ASP A 167 3.50 -8.16 8.35
CA ASP A 167 2.74 -8.94 9.32
C ASP A 167 1.30 -9.29 8.86
N GLU A 168 0.89 -8.83 7.68
CA GLU A 168 -0.42 -9.13 7.09
C GLU A 168 -0.33 -10.31 6.11
N ASP A 169 -1.43 -11.06 5.94
CA ASP A 169 -1.51 -12.07 4.87
C ASP A 169 -1.38 -11.36 3.51
N PRO A 170 -0.34 -11.65 2.71
CA PRO A 170 -0.09 -10.96 1.45
C PRO A 170 -1.26 -11.11 0.46
N ARG A 171 -2.05 -12.19 0.56
CA ARG A 171 -3.20 -12.44 -0.30
C ARG A 171 -4.35 -11.49 0.02
N VAL A 172 -4.63 -11.29 1.31
CA VAL A 172 -5.65 -10.34 1.78
C VAL A 172 -5.25 -8.92 1.43
N ALA A 173 -3.99 -8.57 1.70
CA ALA A 173 -3.45 -7.24 1.40
C ALA A 173 -3.51 -6.92 -0.11
N MET A 174 -3.14 -7.89 -0.95
CA MET A 174 -3.21 -7.78 -2.40
C MET A 174 -4.65 -7.64 -2.91
N ALA A 175 -5.60 -8.46 -2.41
CA ALA A 175 -7.00 -8.35 -2.78
C ALA A 175 -7.59 -6.97 -2.47
N ALA A 176 -7.20 -6.37 -1.33
CA ALA A 176 -7.57 -5.00 -0.99
C ALA A 176 -6.99 -3.97 -1.97
N VAL A 177 -5.71 -4.10 -2.36
CA VAL A 177 -5.06 -3.21 -3.34
C VAL A 177 -5.78 -3.25 -4.68
N ILE A 178 -6.08 -4.46 -5.17
CA ILE A 178 -6.75 -4.67 -6.46
C ILE A 178 -8.11 -3.98 -6.47
N ALA A 179 -8.88 -4.13 -5.40
CA ALA A 179 -10.20 -3.52 -5.29
C ALA A 179 -10.10 -1.98 -5.19
N ASP A 180 -9.25 -1.45 -4.31
CA ASP A 180 -9.09 -0.01 -4.10
C ASP A 180 -8.66 0.74 -5.36
N HIS A 181 -7.85 0.09 -6.21
CA HIS A 181 -7.30 0.71 -7.41
C HIS A 181 -7.98 0.29 -8.70
N GLY A 182 -9.00 -0.57 -8.65
CA GLY A 182 -9.68 -1.05 -9.85
C GLY A 182 -8.76 -1.81 -10.82
N LEU A 183 -7.67 -2.40 -10.33
CA LEU A 183 -6.65 -3.04 -11.20
C LEU A 183 -7.24 -4.17 -12.05
N PHE A 184 -8.26 -4.86 -11.52
CA PHE A 184 -9.01 -5.86 -12.27
C PHE A 184 -9.69 -5.26 -13.51
N ASP A 185 -10.42 -4.15 -13.33
CA ASP A 185 -11.16 -3.51 -14.41
C ASP A 185 -10.20 -2.91 -15.45
N ASP A 186 -9.07 -2.36 -15.00
CA ASP A 186 -8.03 -1.81 -15.86
C ASP A 186 -7.38 -2.92 -16.72
N ALA A 187 -6.94 -4.02 -16.11
CA ALA A 187 -6.36 -5.15 -16.83
C ALA A 187 -7.37 -5.78 -17.81
N LEU A 188 -8.66 -5.84 -17.43
CA LEU A 188 -9.71 -6.33 -18.31
C LEU A 188 -10.01 -5.37 -19.47
N ALA A 189 -9.97 -4.06 -19.23
CA ALA A 189 -10.15 -3.06 -20.26
C ALA A 189 -9.01 -3.12 -21.29
N GLU A 190 -7.77 -3.32 -20.85
CA GLU A 190 -6.65 -3.56 -21.75
C GLU A 190 -6.84 -4.86 -22.55
N ALA A 191 -7.19 -5.96 -21.89
CA ALA A 191 -7.47 -7.24 -22.56
C ALA A 191 -8.52 -7.12 -23.66
N ARG A 192 -9.58 -6.35 -23.42
CA ARG A 192 -10.63 -6.08 -24.41
C ARG A 192 -10.13 -5.29 -25.61
N ARG A 193 -9.18 -4.38 -25.43
CA ARG A 193 -8.56 -3.60 -26.52
C ARG A 193 -7.57 -4.43 -27.33
N ALA A 194 -6.84 -5.34 -26.70
CA ALA A 194 -5.83 -6.18 -27.37
C ALA A 194 -6.45 -7.32 -28.20
N LEU A 195 -7.61 -7.85 -27.77
CA LEU A 195 -8.24 -9.03 -28.38
C LEU A 195 -8.51 -8.91 -29.90
N PRO A 196 -9.09 -7.81 -30.43
CA PRO A 196 -9.28 -7.67 -31.88
C PRO A 196 -7.97 -7.73 -32.67
N LEU A 197 -6.92 -7.06 -32.18
CA LEU A 197 -5.61 -7.02 -32.82
C LEU A 197 -4.93 -8.40 -32.83
N LEU A 198 -5.09 -9.16 -31.75
CA LEU A 198 -4.60 -10.53 -31.69
C LEU A 198 -5.32 -11.43 -32.69
N ILE A 199 -6.64 -11.28 -32.85
CA ILE A 199 -7.42 -12.02 -33.85
C ILE A 199 -6.94 -11.69 -35.26
N GLU A 200 -6.73 -10.41 -35.58
CA GLU A 200 -6.18 -9.97 -36.86
C GLU A 200 -4.80 -10.58 -37.12
N ALA A 201 -3.88 -10.50 -36.16
CA ALA A 201 -2.53 -11.02 -36.29
C ALA A 201 -2.46 -12.54 -36.47
N LEU A 202 -3.39 -13.30 -35.89
CA LEU A 202 -3.47 -14.76 -36.03
C LEU A 202 -4.22 -15.20 -37.30
N SER A 203 -4.95 -14.30 -37.94
CA SER A 203 -5.72 -14.58 -39.16
C SER A 203 -5.00 -14.18 -40.45
N ALA A 204 -3.87 -13.48 -40.35
CA ALA A 204 -3.00 -13.05 -41.44
C ALA A 204 -1.93 -14.10 -41.76
#